data_AF-A0A1F4BHQ0-F1
#
_entry.id   AF-A0A1F4BHQ0-F1
#
_cell.length_a   1.000
_cell.length_b   1.000
_cell.length_c   1.000
_cell.angle_alpha   90.00
_cell.angle_beta   90.00
_cell.angle_gamma   90.00
#
_symmetry.space_group_name_H-M   'P 1'
#
loop_
_entity.id
_entity.type
_entity.pdbx_description
1 polymer ?
#
loop_
_entity_poly.entity_id
_entity_poly.type
_entity_poly.pdbx_seq_one_letter_code
_entity_poly.pdbx_strand_id
1 'polypeptide(L)' 'MQVKTPKRFLARWNQELIKVLSSPDVREQLLGHGLEPMPGTADELAKYIERQFATWGRVVKEAQITAN' A
#
# COMPACT_ATOMS: atom_id res chain seq x y z
N MET A 1 15.15 -7.01 1.14
CA MET A 1 14.69 -6.44 2.44
C MET A 1 14.63 -7.57 3.46
N GLN A 2 15.41 -7.52 4.55
CA GLN A 2 15.28 -8.53 5.61
C GLN A 2 13.95 -8.29 6.34
N VAL A 3 13.06 -9.27 6.29
CA VAL A 3 11.79 -9.25 7.01
C VAL A 3 12.07 -9.54 8.47
N LYS A 4 12.31 -8.49 9.26
CA LYS A 4 12.54 -8.61 10.72
C LYS A 4 11.26 -8.96 11.49
N THR A 5 10.09 -8.83 10.85
CA THR A 5 8.79 -9.12 11.45
C THR A 5 8.41 -10.59 11.24
N PRO A 6 8.13 -11.38 12.30
CA PRO A 6 7.73 -12.76 12.16
C PRO A 6 6.45 -12.94 11.33
N LYS A 7 6.41 -13.98 10.48
CA LYS A 7 5.29 -14.25 9.54
C LYS A 7 3.91 -14.27 10.20
N ARG A 8 3.80 -14.83 11.42
CA ARG A 8 2.54 -14.89 12.18
C ARG A 8 1.95 -13.50 12.46
N PHE A 9 2.81 -12.51 12.74
CA PHE A 9 2.35 -11.16 13.02
C PHE A 9 1.93 -10.47 11.72
N LEU A 10 2.68 -10.67 10.63
CA LEU A 10 2.30 -10.14 9.32
C LEU A 10 0.94 -10.69 8.87
N ALA A 11 0.70 -11.99 9.03
CA ALA A 11 -0.57 -12.61 8.69
C ALA A 11 -1.73 -12.03 9.51
N ARG A 12 -1.56 -11.91 10.83
CA ARG A 12 -2.57 -11.31 11.71
C ARG A 12 -2.86 -9.86 11.32
N TRP A 13 -1.82 -9.05 11.13
CA TRP A 13 -1.99 -7.65 10.73
C TRP A 13 -2.69 -7.51 9.38
N ASN A 14 -2.33 -8.33 8.39
CA ASN A 14 -3.02 -8.33 7.10
C ASN A 14 -4.52 -8.63 7.24
N GLN A 15 -4.86 -9.63 8.05
CA GLN A 15 -6.27 -9.98 8.31
C GLN A 15 -7.04 -8.83 8.97
N GLU A 16 -6.48 -8.19 9.99
CA GLU A 16 -7.16 -7.09 10.68
C GLU A 16 -7.26 -5.84 9.79
N LEU A 17 -6.25 -5.54 8.98
CA LEU A 17 -6.30 -4.42 8.03
C LEU A 17 -7.36 -4.63 6.95
N ILE A 18 -7.49 -5.84 6.41
CA ILE A 18 -8.57 -6.15 5.46
C ILE A 18 -9.93 -5.91 6.09
N LYS A 19 -10.16 -6.39 7.33
CA LYS A 19 -11.43 -6.18 8.03
C LYS A 19 -11.76 -4.70 8.19
N VAL A 20 -10.81 -3.91 8.69
CA VAL A 20 -11.01 -2.47 8.93
C VAL A 20 -11.22 -1.72 7.62
N LEU A 21 -10.40 -1.95 6.60
CA LEU A 21 -10.53 -1.27 5.30
C LEU A 21 -11.78 -1.69 4.52
N SER A 22 -12.38 -2.84 4.85
CA SER A 22 -13.63 -3.33 4.26
C SER A 22 -14.86 -2.95 5.09
N SER A 23 -14.69 -2.36 6.27
CA SER A 23 -15.82 -1.93 7.09
C SER A 23 -16.52 -0.71 6.45
N PRO A 24 -17.86 -0.68 6.39
CA PRO A 24 -18.59 0.38 5.69
C PRO A 24 -18.29 1.78 6.21
N ASP A 25 -18.22 1.93 7.54
CA ASP A 25 -17.94 3.20 8.21
C ASP A 25 -16.55 3.72 7.86
N VAL A 26 -15.52 2.87 7.91
CA VAL A 26 -14.16 3.28 7.54
C VAL A 26 -14.05 3.57 6.05
N ARG A 27 -14.71 2.78 5.19
CA ARG A 27 -14.75 3.05 3.75
C ARG A 27 -15.39 4.40 3.46
N GLU A 28 -16.51 4.74 4.10
CA GLU A 28 -17.16 6.04 3.95
C GLU A 28 -16.26 7.19 4.42
N GLN A 29 -15.57 7.04 5.56
CA GLN A 29 -14.64 8.05 6.04
C GLN A 29 -13.48 8.27 5.07
N LEU A 30 -12.85 7.20 4.58
CA LEU A 30 -11.75 7.30 3.62
C LEU A 30 -12.20 7.97 2.32
N LEU A 31 -13.34 7.54 1.77
CA LEU A 31 -13.91 8.16 0.57
C LEU A 31 -14.27 9.63 0.79
N GLY A 32 -14.81 9.97 1.96
CA GLY A 32 -15.10 11.36 2.36
C GLY A 32 -13.86 12.25 2.41
N HIS A 33 -12.67 11.66 2.63
CA HIS A 33 -11.38 12.34 2.58
C HIS A 33 -10.66 12.22 1.23
N GLY A 34 -11.30 11.66 0.20
CA GLY A 34 -10.70 11.47 -1.12
C GLY A 34 -9.67 10.33 -1.19
N LEU A 35 -9.71 9.40 -0.22
CA LEU A 35 -8.85 8.22 -0.17
C LEU A 35 -9.64 6.99 -0.63
N GLU A 36 -9.14 6.26 -1.61
CA GLU A 36 -9.72 4.97 -1.99
C GLU A 36 -9.15 3.86 -1.09
N PRO A 37 -9.98 3.14 -0.33
CA PRO A 37 -9.50 1.99 0.42
C PRO A 37 -9.11 0.85 -0.52
N MET A 38 -7.94 0.26 -0.28
CA MET A 38 -7.40 -0.84 -1.07
C MET A 38 -7.12 -2.07 -0.17
N PRO A 39 -8.17 -2.78 0.30
CA PRO A 39 -7.95 -4.06 0.97
C PRO A 39 -7.36 -5.07 -0.02
N GLY A 40 -6.40 -5.87 0.45
CA GLY A 40 -5.72 -6.85 -0.39
C GLY A 40 -4.72 -7.69 0.39
N THR A 41 -4.01 -8.55 -0.32
CA THR A 41 -2.95 -9.39 0.21
C THR A 41 -1.61 -8.65 0.26
N ALA A 42 -0.71 -9.11 1.13
CA ALA A 42 0.66 -8.60 1.19
C ALA A 42 1.40 -8.73 -0.15
N ASP A 43 1.14 -9.80 -0.92
CA ASP A 43 1.76 -10.02 -2.23
C ASP A 43 1.24 -9.03 -3.29
N GLU A 44 -0.04 -8.68 -3.24
CA GLU A 44 -0.61 -7.66 -4.13
C GLU A 44 -0.02 -6.28 -3.84
N LEU A 45 0.17 -5.94 -2.56
CA LEU A 45 0.85 -4.72 -2.15
C LEU A 45 2.31 -4.70 -2.61
N ALA A 46 3.04 -5.81 -2.45
CA ALA A 46 4.42 -5.92 -2.92
C ALA A 46 4.53 -5.67 -4.43
N LYS A 47 3.67 -6.33 -5.22
CA LYS A 47 3.59 -6.13 -6.68
C LYS A 47 3.19 -4.70 -7.05
N TYR A 48 2.31 -4.06 -6.27
CA TYR A 48 1.94 -2.66 -6.50
C TYR A 48 3.13 -1.73 -6.28
N ILE A 49 3.87 -1.89 -5.18
CA ILE A 49 5.07 -1.10 -4.87
C ILE A 49 6.11 -1.26 -5.98
N GLU A 50 6.39 -2.49 -6.43
CA GLU A 50 7.34 -2.73 -7.52
C GLU A 50 6.94 -1.98 -8.80
N ARG A 51 5.66 -2.03 -9.19
CA ARG A 51 5.15 -1.30 -10.37
C ARG A 51 5.28 0.21 -10.18
N GLN A 52 4.84 0.74 -9.05
CA GLN A 52 4.89 2.19 -8.79
C GLN A 52 6.33 2.68 -8.76
N PHE A 53 7.25 1.93 -8.14
CA PHE A 53 8.66 2.27 -8.10
C PHE A 53 9.26 2.34 -9.50
N ALA A 54 8.94 1.37 -10.38
CA ALA A 54 9.39 1.40 -11.76
C ALA A 54 8.82 2.59 -12.54
N THR A 55 7.50 2.83 -12.42
CA THR A 55 6.81 3.93 -13.12
C THR A 55 7.37 5.29 -12.70
N TRP A 56 7.38 5.58 -11.40
CA TRP A 56 7.79 6.89 -10.91
C TRP A 56 9.30 7.09 -10.98
N GLY A 57 10.08 6.02 -10.79
CA GLY A 57 11.53 6.07 -11.00
C GLY A 57 11.89 6.44 -12.44
N ARG A 58 11.12 5.99 -13.43
CA ARG A 58 11.28 6.42 -14.82
C ARG A 58 10.90 7.89 -15.00
N VAL A 59 9.74 8.30 -14.50
CA VAL A 59 9.25 9.69 -14.62
C VAL A 59 10.23 10.70 -14.02
N VAL A 60 10.75 10.43 -12.81
CA VAL A 60 11.73 11.31 -12.14
C VAL A 60 13.00 11.48 -12.96
N LYS A 61 13.52 10.38 -13.54
CA LYS A 61 14.72 10.41 -14.39
C LYS A 61 14.48 11.20 -15.67
N GLU A 62 13.36 10.95 -16.35
CA GLU A 62 13.01 11.62 -17.60
C GLU A 62 12.76 13.12 -17.40
N ALA A 63 12.15 13.50 -16.28
CA ALA A 63 11.86 14.89 -15.93
C ALA A 63 13.03 15.62 -15.23
N GLN A 64 14.17 14.95 -15.02
CA GLN A 64 15.35 15.49 -14.32
C GLN A 64 15.02 16.08 -12.92
N ILE A 65 14.08 15.46 -12.20
CA ILE A 65 13.66 15.92 -10.89
C ILE A 65 14.68 15.46 -9.83
N THR A 66 15.15 16.38 -9.00
CA THR A 66 16.04 16.10 -7.86
C THR A 66 15.37 16.47 -6.53
N ALA A 67 15.62 15.70 -5.48
CA ALA A 67 15.24 16.09 -4.13
C ALA A 67 16.19 17.18 -3.60
N ASN A 68 15.63 18.24 -3.02
CA ASN A 68 16.39 19.32 -2.38
C ASN A 68 16.88 18.93 -0.99
#